data_AF-A0A7U9SKN6-F1
#
_entry.id   AF-A0A7U9SKN6-F1
#
_cell.length_a   1.000
_cell.length_b   1.000
_cell.length_c   1.000
_cell.angle_alpha   90.00
_cell.angle_beta   90.00
_cell.angle_gamma   90.00
#
_symmetry.space_group_name_H-M   'P 1'
#
loop_
_entity.id
_entity.type
_entity.pdbx_description
1 polymer ?
#
loop_
_entity_poly.entity_id
_entity_poly.type
_entity_poly.pdbx_seq_one_letter_code
_entity_poly.pdbx_strand_id
1 'polypeptide(L)'
;MIKKKVIMVLITAIIMTSSLTACQNTGDVTDNDAKQAERIMEGAADEKETSVTERETPQQQNNASLEALMNSAEYQACEEWWDFCEGYDTDSSILAQAGNEPVEAGYEYEAYNCYSTEMEKKIDEICEKYNLSKLSGFQSADDYSDLCRKAGVGDFCEMSSENVKQTVLSGYLYDGAFLMEGSAILAGSSISEVSYQFVRVVKGYFTSAYLNFGNLTEYNIREYTTKNGEKVFFAGGAGTNTYIIAEREKSFVVINIFGDMSDITDVNDERLELMANAFAFAAIP
;
A
#
# COMPACT_ATOMS: atom_id res chain seq x y z
N MET A 1 11.10 -16.89 37.44
CA MET A 1 10.24 -16.25 36.42
C MET A 1 10.95 -15.01 35.87
N ILE A 2 11.67 -15.15 34.76
CA ILE A 2 12.20 -14.03 33.97
C ILE A 2 12.11 -14.45 32.50
N LYS A 3 11.34 -13.70 31.71
CA LYS A 3 11.14 -13.86 30.27
C LYS A 3 12.48 -13.70 29.54
N LYS A 4 12.84 -14.65 28.66
CA LYS A 4 13.87 -14.45 27.63
C LYS A 4 13.20 -14.33 26.27
N LYS A 5 13.26 -13.12 25.72
CA LYS A 5 13.10 -12.82 24.31
C LYS A 5 14.20 -13.55 23.54
N VAL A 6 13.85 -14.24 22.46
CA VAL A 6 14.79 -14.63 21.40
C VAL A 6 14.28 -14.00 20.12
N ILE A 7 15.20 -13.28 19.48
CA ILE A 7 15.11 -12.55 18.22
C ILE A 7 15.32 -13.56 17.10
N MET A 8 14.49 -13.56 16.04
CA MET A 8 14.99 -13.82 14.69
C MET A 8 14.08 -13.32 13.55
N VAL A 9 14.55 -12.26 12.90
CA VAL A 9 14.55 -11.98 11.44
C VAL A 9 13.22 -12.04 10.68
N LEU A 10 12.49 -10.92 10.72
CA LEU A 10 11.73 -10.42 9.57
C LEU A 10 12.73 -9.73 8.62
N ILE A 11 13.03 -10.35 7.49
CA ILE A 11 13.40 -9.63 6.25
C ILE A 11 12.04 -9.40 5.61
N THR A 12 11.34 -8.28 5.78
CA THR A 12 11.70 -6.88 5.46
C THR A 12 11.01 -5.94 6.44
N ALA A 13 11.78 -5.32 7.33
CA ALA A 13 11.55 -4.00 7.93
C ALA A 13 12.58 -3.79 9.05
N ILE A 14 13.84 -3.49 8.70
CA ILE A 14 14.77 -2.88 9.65
C ILE A 14 15.52 -1.76 8.92
N ILE A 15 15.27 -0.54 9.37
CA ILE A 15 16.19 0.61 9.62
C ILE A 15 15.26 1.84 9.73
N MET A 16 15.17 2.63 10.81
CA MET A 16 16.07 2.84 11.93
C MET A 16 15.30 3.46 13.11
N THR A 17 15.36 2.85 14.29
CA THR A 17 15.23 3.57 15.57
C THR A 17 16.63 3.98 16.02
N SER A 18 16.90 5.28 16.16
CA SER A 18 17.85 5.78 17.16
C SER A 18 17.58 7.24 17.53
N SER A 19 17.52 7.44 18.83
CA SER A 19 17.19 8.61 19.65
C SER A 19 18.26 9.70 19.68
N LEU A 20 17.88 10.97 19.91
CA LEU A 20 18.52 11.82 20.95
C LEU A 20 17.69 13.05 21.37
N THR A 21 17.75 13.30 22.68
CA THR A 21 17.07 14.26 23.55
C THR A 21 17.57 15.71 23.44
N ALA A 22 16.66 16.70 23.51
CA ALA A 22 16.74 18.02 24.20
C ALA A 22 15.54 18.87 23.74
N CYS A 23 14.84 19.70 24.51
CA CYS A 23 15.02 20.27 25.85
C CYS A 23 13.63 20.66 26.36
N GLN A 24 13.42 20.62 27.68
CA GLN A 24 12.25 21.19 28.32
C GLN A 24 12.21 22.71 28.10
N ASN A 25 11.03 23.28 27.82
CA ASN A 25 10.58 24.43 28.58
C ASN A 25 9.07 24.66 28.48
N THR A 26 8.58 25.11 29.62
CA THR A 26 7.21 25.32 30.08
C THR A 26 6.46 26.42 29.33
N GLY A 27 5.15 26.23 29.17
CA GLY A 27 4.22 27.31 28.88
C GLY A 27 2.78 26.85 29.13
N ASP A 28 2.30 27.04 30.36
CA ASP A 28 0.88 27.06 30.66
C ASP A 28 0.17 28.07 29.75
N VAL A 29 -0.84 27.65 29.01
CA VAL A 29 -1.94 28.54 28.64
C VAL A 29 -3.27 27.82 28.89
N THR A 30 -4.06 28.55 29.64
CA THR A 30 -5.33 28.26 30.28
C THR A 30 -6.47 28.00 29.31
N ASP A 31 -7.35 27.10 29.75
CA ASP A 31 -8.79 27.02 29.53
C ASP A 31 -9.45 28.33 29.03
N ASN A 32 -9.48 28.53 27.71
CA ASN A 32 -10.46 29.37 27.02
C ASN A 32 -10.32 29.12 25.51
N ASP A 33 -11.46 28.82 24.86
CA ASP A 33 -11.75 28.84 23.41
C ASP A 33 -12.64 27.65 22.96
N ALA A 34 -13.17 26.86 23.91
CA ALA A 34 -14.23 25.88 23.66
C ALA A 34 -15.66 26.47 23.51
N LYS A 35 -15.80 27.75 23.13
CA LYS A 35 -17.14 28.37 22.96
C LYS A 35 -17.17 29.43 21.85
N GLN A 36 -17.00 29.03 20.60
CA GLN A 36 -17.50 29.82 19.48
C GLN A 36 -17.61 29.03 18.16
N ALA A 37 -18.51 28.04 18.08
CA ALA A 37 -18.94 27.48 16.79
C ALA A 37 -20.31 26.79 16.80
N GLU A 38 -21.16 27.01 17.82
CA GLU A 38 -22.55 26.57 17.79
C GLU A 38 -23.47 27.78 17.95
N ARG A 39 -23.93 28.29 16.82
CA ARG A 39 -25.25 28.91 16.58
C ARG A 39 -25.17 29.69 15.27
N ILE A 40 -25.72 29.10 14.21
CA ILE A 40 -26.60 29.70 13.20
C ILE A 40 -26.76 28.64 12.11
N MET A 41 -27.96 28.06 12.04
CA MET A 41 -28.70 27.63 10.84
C MET A 41 -29.58 26.40 11.14
N GLU A 42 -30.67 26.65 11.85
CA GLU A 42 -31.92 25.91 11.67
C GLU A 42 -32.98 26.91 11.20
N GLY A 43 -33.59 26.63 10.05
CA GLY A 43 -34.65 27.43 9.45
C GLY A 43 -35.21 26.69 8.23
N ALA A 44 -36.40 26.11 8.40
CA ALA A 44 -36.98 25.05 7.61
C ALA A 44 -37.62 25.47 6.26
N ALA A 45 -37.66 24.47 5.37
CA ALA A 45 -38.72 24.06 4.44
C ALA A 45 -39.32 25.07 3.43
N ASP A 46 -39.23 24.70 2.15
CA ASP A 46 -40.43 24.65 1.29
C ASP A 46 -40.28 23.56 0.21
N GLU A 47 -41.30 22.72 0.06
CA GLU A 47 -41.37 21.57 -0.85
C GLU A 47 -41.80 22.00 -2.26
N LYS A 48 -41.15 21.43 -3.28
CA LYS A 48 -41.78 21.28 -4.60
C LYS A 48 -41.28 20.02 -5.28
N GLU A 49 -42.14 18.99 -5.24
CA GLU A 49 -42.01 17.76 -6.00
C GLU A 49 -41.87 18.05 -7.50
N THR A 50 -40.78 17.57 -8.10
CA THR A 50 -40.71 17.31 -9.53
C THR A 50 -39.96 15.99 -9.72
N SER A 51 -40.57 15.05 -10.43
CA SER A 51 -40.08 13.70 -10.69
C SER A 51 -38.66 13.70 -11.27
N VAL A 52 -37.71 13.09 -10.56
CA VAL A 52 -36.34 12.84 -11.03
C VAL A 52 -36.19 11.32 -11.15
N THR A 53 -36.07 10.84 -12.39
CA THR A 53 -35.46 9.54 -12.71
C THR A 53 -34.21 9.33 -11.87
N GLU A 54 -34.10 8.21 -11.16
CA GLU A 54 -32.95 7.82 -10.33
C GLU A 54 -31.64 8.16 -11.06
N ARG A 55 -31.00 9.27 -10.67
CA ARG A 55 -29.61 9.52 -11.00
C ARG A 55 -28.80 8.79 -9.95
N GLU A 56 -28.05 7.80 -10.39
CA GLU A 56 -27.00 7.18 -9.59
C GLU A 56 -26.11 8.28 -8.99
N THR A 57 -25.76 8.15 -7.72
CA THR A 57 -24.97 9.15 -7.01
C THR A 57 -23.52 9.15 -7.55
N PRO A 58 -22.77 10.26 -7.45
CA PRO A 58 -21.37 10.33 -7.88
C PRO A 58 -20.45 9.25 -7.27
N GLN A 59 -20.88 8.66 -6.14
CA GLN A 59 -20.20 7.59 -5.42
C GLN A 59 -20.31 6.22 -6.11
N GLN A 60 -21.32 6.01 -6.96
CA GLN A 60 -21.53 4.77 -7.74
C GLN A 60 -20.70 4.73 -9.04
N GLN A 61 -20.20 5.87 -9.53
CA GLN A 61 -19.46 5.98 -10.79
C GLN A 61 -17.93 5.86 -10.65
N ASN A 62 -17.38 5.93 -9.43
CA ASN A 62 -15.94 6.07 -9.18
C ASN A 62 -15.18 4.77 -8.86
N ASN A 63 -15.79 3.60 -9.04
CA ASN A 63 -15.25 2.34 -8.52
C ASN A 63 -14.60 1.42 -9.57
N ALA A 64 -14.68 1.72 -10.87
CA ALA A 64 -14.39 0.72 -11.92
C ALA A 64 -12.98 0.11 -11.89
N SER A 65 -11.91 0.86 -11.62
CA SER A 65 -10.55 0.28 -11.59
C SER A 65 -10.18 -0.35 -10.25
N LEU A 66 -10.72 0.14 -9.13
CA LEU A 66 -10.58 -0.60 -7.88
C LEU A 66 -11.38 -1.90 -7.98
N GLU A 67 -12.59 -1.86 -8.53
CA GLU A 67 -13.38 -3.05 -8.84
C GLU A 67 -12.66 -3.96 -9.83
N ALA A 68 -11.97 -3.42 -10.84
CA ALA A 68 -11.16 -4.22 -11.76
C ALA A 68 -9.98 -4.90 -11.06
N LEU A 69 -9.27 -4.19 -10.17
CA LEU A 69 -8.22 -4.79 -9.34
C LEU A 69 -8.81 -5.85 -8.40
N MET A 70 -9.92 -5.57 -7.73
CA MET A 70 -10.56 -6.49 -6.79
C MET A 70 -11.15 -7.73 -7.46
N ASN A 71 -11.61 -7.59 -8.71
CA ASN A 71 -12.07 -8.73 -9.51
C ASN A 71 -10.93 -9.40 -10.28
N SER A 72 -9.68 -8.91 -10.14
CA SER A 72 -8.53 -9.52 -10.79
C SER A 72 -8.16 -10.83 -10.11
N ALA A 73 -7.60 -11.74 -10.91
CA ALA A 73 -7.09 -13.02 -10.43
C ALA A 73 -5.99 -12.81 -9.38
N GLU A 74 -5.15 -11.79 -9.58
CA GLU A 74 -4.03 -11.45 -8.71
C GLU A 74 -4.48 -11.04 -7.31
N TYR A 75 -5.51 -10.20 -7.22
CA TYR A 75 -6.06 -9.78 -5.93
C TYR A 75 -6.73 -10.95 -5.20
N GLN A 76 -7.60 -11.69 -5.89
CA GLN A 76 -8.31 -12.83 -5.29
C GLN A 76 -7.35 -13.93 -4.80
N ALA A 77 -6.27 -14.17 -5.55
CA ALA A 77 -5.19 -15.06 -5.13
C ALA A 77 -4.47 -14.57 -3.86
N CYS A 78 -4.19 -13.26 -3.78
CA CYS A 78 -3.55 -12.66 -2.61
C CYS A 78 -4.45 -12.72 -1.37
N GLU A 79 -5.74 -12.42 -1.50
CA GLU A 79 -6.71 -12.50 -0.40
C GLU A 79 -6.82 -13.93 0.14
N GLU A 80 -6.97 -14.93 -0.75
CA GLU A 80 -7.07 -16.33 -0.33
C GLU A 80 -5.77 -16.84 0.34
N TRP A 81 -4.61 -16.38 -0.13
CA TRP A 81 -3.34 -16.66 0.51
C TRP A 81 -3.25 -16.04 1.91
N TRP A 82 -3.74 -14.82 2.07
CA TRP A 82 -3.76 -14.13 3.35
C TRP A 82 -4.69 -14.83 4.35
N ASP A 83 -5.91 -15.16 3.92
CA ASP A 83 -6.88 -15.94 4.71
C ASP A 83 -6.30 -17.27 5.19
N PHE A 84 -5.56 -17.95 4.30
CA PHE A 84 -4.85 -19.17 4.67
C PHE A 84 -3.78 -18.90 5.74
N CYS A 85 -2.95 -17.88 5.54
CA CYS A 85 -1.86 -17.54 6.46
C CYS A 85 -2.36 -17.11 7.85
N GLU A 86 -3.49 -16.41 7.95
CA GLU A 86 -4.06 -16.01 9.25
C GLU A 86 -4.50 -17.21 10.11
N GLY A 87 -4.98 -18.27 9.47
CA GLY A 87 -5.36 -19.51 10.15
C GLY A 87 -4.23 -20.53 10.29
N TYR A 88 -3.11 -20.34 9.59
CA TYR A 88 -2.00 -21.29 9.51
C TYR A 88 -0.92 -21.00 10.55
N ASP A 89 -0.40 -22.06 11.17
CA ASP A 89 0.72 -22.00 12.13
C ASP A 89 0.58 -20.90 13.21
N THR A 90 -0.64 -20.74 13.76
CA THR A 90 -0.95 -19.65 14.72
C THR A 90 -0.13 -19.69 16.02
N ASP A 91 0.49 -20.82 16.35
CA ASP A 91 1.42 -20.98 17.48
C ASP A 91 2.90 -20.96 17.05
N SER A 92 3.17 -20.76 15.76
CA SER A 92 4.50 -20.76 15.12
C SER A 92 5.31 -22.03 15.34
N SER A 93 4.65 -23.14 15.70
CA SER A 93 5.31 -24.41 16.00
C SER A 93 5.88 -25.09 14.76
N ILE A 94 5.28 -24.88 13.58
CA ILE A 94 5.74 -25.41 12.30
C ILE A 94 6.96 -24.62 11.83
N LEU A 95 6.88 -23.29 11.83
CA LEU A 95 8.01 -22.40 11.52
C LEU A 95 9.21 -22.67 12.44
N ALA A 96 8.96 -22.83 13.75
CA ALA A 96 10.03 -23.13 14.71
C ALA A 96 10.69 -24.50 14.45
N GLN A 97 9.96 -25.47 13.90
CA GLN A 97 10.49 -26.79 13.53
C GLN A 97 11.27 -26.75 12.20
N ALA A 98 10.82 -25.94 11.23
CA ALA A 98 11.54 -25.74 9.98
C ALA A 98 12.94 -25.14 10.20
N GLY A 99 13.09 -24.31 11.25
CA GLY A 99 14.36 -23.68 11.60
C GLY A 99 14.78 -22.61 10.58
N ASN A 100 16.09 -22.40 10.41
CA ASN A 100 16.65 -21.55 9.33
C ASN A 100 17.23 -22.38 8.19
N GLU A 101 16.96 -23.69 8.17
CA GLU A 101 17.34 -24.48 7.00
C GLU A 101 16.55 -23.92 5.81
N PRO A 102 17.18 -23.72 4.65
CA PRO A 102 16.44 -23.36 3.46
C PRO A 102 15.33 -24.38 3.34
N VAL A 103 14.10 -23.87 3.32
CA VAL A 103 12.91 -24.66 3.16
C VAL A 103 13.19 -25.57 1.96
N GLU A 104 12.91 -26.87 2.06
CA GLU A 104 13.11 -27.76 0.90
C GLU A 104 12.31 -27.26 -0.33
N ALA A 105 11.35 -26.35 -0.11
CA ALA A 105 10.75 -25.46 -1.08
C ALA A 105 11.81 -24.85 -1.99
N GLY A 106 11.83 -25.29 -3.24
CA GLY A 106 12.69 -24.73 -4.26
C GLY A 106 12.52 -23.22 -4.40
N TYR A 107 13.46 -22.57 -5.08
CA TYR A 107 13.48 -21.13 -5.34
C TYR A 107 12.18 -20.55 -5.95
N GLU A 108 11.28 -21.39 -6.46
CA GLU A 108 9.96 -21.00 -6.97
C GLU A 108 8.94 -20.60 -5.88
N TYR A 109 9.23 -20.84 -4.60
CA TYR A 109 8.35 -20.45 -3.48
C TYR A 109 8.91 -19.32 -2.60
N GLU A 110 10.11 -18.82 -2.92
CA GLU A 110 10.83 -17.81 -2.12
C GLU A 110 10.01 -16.52 -1.94
N ALA A 111 9.24 -16.13 -2.96
CA ALA A 111 8.41 -14.93 -2.94
C ALA A 111 7.24 -14.97 -1.94
N TYR A 112 6.93 -16.13 -1.34
CA TYR A 112 5.73 -16.32 -0.52
C TYR A 112 6.04 -16.54 0.96
N ASN A 113 7.30 -16.39 1.39
CA ASN A 113 7.76 -16.77 2.74
C ASN A 113 7.34 -18.22 3.09
N CYS A 114 7.35 -19.11 2.11
CA CYS A 114 6.91 -20.49 2.26
C CYS A 114 7.88 -21.27 3.13
N TYR A 115 7.41 -21.94 4.20
CA TYR A 115 8.24 -22.72 5.12
C TYR A 115 7.74 -24.14 5.40
N SER A 116 6.77 -24.63 4.63
CA SER A 116 6.22 -25.98 4.77
C SER A 116 5.66 -26.52 3.45
N THR A 117 5.55 -27.85 3.35
CA THR A 117 4.92 -28.51 2.20
C THR A 117 3.42 -28.19 2.08
N GLU A 118 2.74 -27.89 3.20
CA GLU A 118 1.36 -27.41 3.17
C GLU A 118 1.24 -26.03 2.50
N MET A 119 2.19 -25.11 2.78
CA MET A 119 2.26 -23.82 2.11
C MET A 119 2.54 -23.97 0.61
N GLU A 120 3.49 -24.83 0.22
CA GLU A 120 3.78 -25.12 -1.20
C GLU A 120 2.53 -25.56 -1.95
N LYS A 121 1.82 -26.55 -1.40
CA LYS A 121 0.57 -27.06 -2.00
C LYS A 121 -0.49 -25.98 -2.10
N LYS A 122 -0.61 -25.11 -1.10
CA LYS A 122 -1.58 -24.03 -1.13
C LYS A 122 -1.23 -22.99 -2.19
N ILE A 123 0.06 -22.66 -2.35
CA ILE A 123 0.53 -21.76 -3.41
C ILE A 123 0.23 -22.36 -4.79
N ASP A 124 0.51 -23.66 -4.99
CA ASP A 124 0.20 -24.36 -6.25
C ASP A 124 -1.31 -24.38 -6.53
N GLU A 125 -2.13 -24.69 -5.52
CA GLU A 125 -3.59 -24.66 -5.62
C GLU A 125 -4.11 -23.27 -6.04
N ILE A 126 -3.60 -22.21 -5.42
CA ILE A 126 -3.97 -20.82 -5.76
C ILE A 126 -3.55 -20.51 -7.21
N CYS A 127 -2.32 -20.84 -7.60
CA CYS A 127 -1.83 -20.60 -8.96
C CYS A 127 -2.68 -21.34 -10.01
N GLU A 128 -3.02 -22.61 -9.76
CA GLU A 128 -3.90 -23.40 -10.63
C GLU A 128 -5.31 -22.82 -10.70
N LYS A 129 -5.90 -22.46 -9.54
CA LYS A 129 -7.27 -21.93 -9.45
C LYS A 129 -7.45 -20.61 -10.19
N TYR A 130 -6.48 -19.71 -10.06
CA TYR A 130 -6.54 -18.37 -10.65
C TYR A 130 -5.80 -18.26 -11.99
N ASN A 131 -5.22 -19.36 -12.48
CA ASN A 131 -4.41 -19.40 -13.70
C ASN A 131 -3.26 -18.37 -13.68
N LEU A 132 -2.51 -18.35 -12.58
CA LEU A 132 -1.38 -17.46 -12.33
C LEU A 132 -0.07 -18.24 -12.31
N SER A 133 1.02 -17.53 -12.66
CA SER A 133 2.38 -18.04 -12.53
C SER A 133 2.98 -17.65 -11.18
N LYS A 134 3.81 -18.52 -10.60
CA LYS A 134 4.61 -18.18 -9.42
C LYS A 134 5.66 -17.12 -9.78
N LEU A 135 5.95 -16.22 -8.85
CA LEU A 135 7.08 -15.30 -8.95
C LEU A 135 8.38 -16.06 -8.73
N SER A 136 9.38 -15.75 -9.55
CA SER A 136 10.68 -16.37 -9.50
C SER A 136 11.81 -15.37 -9.76
N GLY A 137 13.04 -15.79 -9.52
CA GLY A 137 14.22 -14.99 -9.86
C GLY A 137 14.38 -13.73 -9.01
N PHE A 138 14.32 -13.90 -7.68
CA PHE A 138 14.59 -12.81 -6.73
C PHE A 138 15.87 -12.05 -7.09
N GLN A 139 15.75 -10.73 -7.10
CA GLN A 139 16.87 -9.81 -7.30
C GLN A 139 16.72 -8.63 -6.34
N SER A 140 17.77 -8.30 -5.61
CA SER A 140 17.90 -6.99 -4.97
C SER A 140 18.27 -5.93 -6.01
N ALA A 141 17.78 -4.71 -5.82
CA ALA A 141 18.26 -3.54 -6.55
C ALA A 141 19.35 -2.83 -5.74
N ASP A 142 20.46 -2.47 -6.37
CA ASP A 142 21.54 -1.74 -5.69
C ASP A 142 21.17 -0.26 -5.47
N ASP A 143 20.40 0.30 -6.40
CA ASP A 143 19.84 1.65 -6.34
C ASP A 143 18.58 1.75 -7.23
N TYR A 144 17.99 2.95 -7.27
CA TYR A 144 16.80 3.24 -8.07
C TYR A 144 16.98 3.00 -9.58
N SER A 145 18.14 3.35 -10.13
CA SER A 145 18.42 3.18 -11.56
C SER A 145 18.57 1.70 -11.91
N ASP A 146 19.20 0.93 -11.02
CA ASP A 146 19.32 -0.52 -11.14
C ASP A 146 17.95 -1.21 -11.06
N LEU A 147 17.07 -0.77 -10.14
CA LEU A 147 15.68 -1.24 -10.07
C LEU A 147 14.95 -1.04 -11.40
N CYS A 148 14.96 0.18 -11.95
CA CYS A 148 14.27 0.49 -13.21
C CYS A 148 14.79 -0.38 -14.36
N ARG A 149 16.12 -0.51 -14.45
CA ARG A 149 16.78 -1.32 -15.48
C ARG A 149 16.42 -2.81 -15.37
N LYS A 150 16.45 -3.39 -14.17
CA LYS A 150 16.15 -4.82 -13.95
C LYS A 150 14.65 -5.11 -14.15
N ALA A 151 13.78 -4.20 -13.73
CA ALA A 151 12.32 -4.35 -13.90
C ALA A 151 11.82 -4.02 -15.32
N GLY A 152 12.68 -3.43 -16.17
CA GLY A 152 12.33 -3.05 -17.54
C GLY A 152 11.30 -1.91 -17.60
N VAL A 153 11.38 -0.97 -16.66
CA VAL A 153 10.50 0.22 -16.58
C VAL A 153 11.29 1.50 -16.85
N GLY A 154 10.59 2.56 -17.23
CA GLY A 154 11.19 3.88 -17.36
C GLY A 154 11.42 4.54 -16.00
N ASP A 155 11.98 5.75 -16.01
CA ASP A 155 12.04 6.60 -14.82
C ASP A 155 10.60 7.00 -14.42
N PHE A 156 10.17 6.47 -13.28
CA PHE A 156 8.81 6.59 -12.76
C PHE A 156 8.71 7.41 -11.47
N CYS A 157 9.83 7.89 -10.91
CA CYS A 157 9.87 8.52 -9.59
C CYS A 157 10.59 9.87 -9.70
N GLU A 158 9.81 10.96 -9.63
CA GLU A 158 10.38 12.31 -9.59
C GLU A 158 11.01 12.55 -8.22
N MET A 159 12.36 12.50 -8.17
CA MET A 159 13.09 12.57 -6.90
C MET A 159 12.96 13.92 -6.20
N SER A 160 12.75 15.02 -6.94
CA SER A 160 12.59 16.34 -6.34
C SER A 160 11.83 17.28 -7.27
N SER A 161 10.81 17.94 -6.71
CA SER A 161 10.09 19.07 -7.28
C SER A 161 10.01 20.19 -6.24
N GLU A 162 9.28 21.28 -6.55
CA GLU A 162 9.01 22.36 -5.58
C GLU A 162 8.23 21.86 -4.35
N ASN A 163 7.36 20.86 -4.51
CA ASN A 163 6.40 20.45 -3.48
C ASN A 163 6.67 19.06 -2.91
N VAL A 164 7.55 18.28 -3.53
CA VAL A 164 7.84 16.90 -3.14
C VAL A 164 9.34 16.65 -3.21
N LYS A 165 9.89 16.03 -2.18
CA LYS A 165 11.25 15.49 -2.20
C LYS A 165 11.22 14.03 -1.77
N GLN A 166 11.58 13.13 -2.68
CA GLN A 166 11.54 11.70 -2.45
C GLN A 166 12.93 11.14 -2.11
N THR A 167 12.94 10.09 -1.30
CA THR A 167 14.11 9.26 -1.03
C THR A 167 13.72 7.81 -1.29
N VAL A 168 14.45 7.13 -2.17
CA VAL A 168 14.35 5.69 -2.35
C VAL A 168 15.23 5.01 -1.31
N LEU A 169 14.65 4.10 -0.53
CA LEU A 169 15.32 3.45 0.60
C LEU A 169 15.80 2.04 0.23
N SER A 170 14.94 1.26 -0.40
CA SER A 170 15.23 -0.12 -0.78
C SER A 170 14.36 -0.56 -1.96
N GLY A 171 14.78 -1.63 -2.64
CA GLY A 171 13.94 -2.25 -3.66
C GLY A 171 14.38 -3.67 -3.99
N TYR A 172 13.42 -4.53 -4.27
CA TYR A 172 13.65 -5.87 -4.78
C TYR A 172 12.61 -6.20 -5.85
N LEU A 173 12.96 -7.15 -6.71
CA LEU A 173 12.12 -7.56 -7.83
C LEU A 173 12.18 -9.07 -8.08
N TYR A 174 11.20 -9.52 -8.82
CA TYR A 174 11.07 -10.84 -9.40
C TYR A 174 10.83 -10.66 -10.91
N ASP A 175 10.04 -11.52 -11.54
CA ASP A 175 9.58 -11.48 -12.94
C ASP A 175 8.86 -10.17 -13.36
N GLY A 176 9.57 -9.03 -13.34
CA GLY A 176 9.06 -7.69 -13.63
C GLY A 176 8.21 -7.07 -12.51
N ALA A 177 7.70 -7.87 -11.57
CA ALA A 177 7.07 -7.41 -10.34
C ALA A 177 8.13 -6.90 -9.38
N PHE A 178 7.84 -5.82 -8.64
CA PHE A 178 8.78 -5.26 -7.69
C PHE A 178 8.09 -4.54 -6.54
N LEU A 179 8.83 -4.40 -5.45
CA LEU A 179 8.51 -3.51 -4.34
C LEU A 179 9.68 -2.53 -4.17
N MET A 180 9.35 -1.26 -4.00
CA MET A 180 10.29 -0.20 -3.65
C MET A 180 9.80 0.49 -2.38
N GLU A 181 10.63 0.54 -1.36
CA GLU A 181 10.38 1.35 -0.17
C GLU A 181 10.96 2.74 -0.37
N GLY A 182 10.20 3.74 0.02
CA GLY A 182 10.63 5.12 -0.08
C GLY A 182 9.98 5.99 0.97
N SER A 183 10.39 7.23 0.96
CA SER A 183 9.82 8.28 1.78
C SER A 183 9.74 9.59 1.01
N ALA A 184 8.84 10.48 1.42
CA ALA A 184 8.62 11.76 0.78
C ALA A 184 8.40 12.87 1.82
N ILE A 185 9.04 14.01 1.58
CA ILE A 185 8.71 15.28 2.23
C ILE A 185 7.72 16.00 1.33
N LEU A 186 6.51 16.26 1.83
CA LEU A 186 5.44 16.90 1.08
C LEU A 186 5.19 18.31 1.61
N ALA A 187 5.04 19.27 0.70
CA ALA A 187 4.61 20.62 1.06
C ALA A 187 3.25 20.58 1.78
N GLY A 188 3.13 21.37 2.85
CA GLY A 188 1.91 21.44 3.66
C GLY A 188 1.71 20.27 4.63
N SER A 189 2.63 19.30 4.68
CA SER A 189 2.55 18.21 5.65
C SER A 189 2.90 18.67 7.07
N SER A 190 2.14 18.17 8.06
CA SER A 190 2.42 18.42 9.47
C SER A 190 3.60 17.58 9.99
N ILE A 191 3.88 16.47 9.30
CA ILE A 191 4.99 15.57 9.57
C ILE A 191 6.19 15.88 8.68
N SER A 192 7.38 15.57 9.17
CA SER A 192 8.62 15.80 8.44
C SER A 192 8.80 14.90 7.21
N GLU A 193 8.20 13.71 7.22
CA GLU A 193 8.42 12.68 6.22
C GLU A 193 7.29 11.64 6.23
N VAL A 194 6.73 11.35 5.06
CA VAL A 194 5.74 10.30 4.81
C VAL A 194 6.46 9.07 4.26
N SER A 195 6.27 7.90 4.85
CA SER A 195 6.81 6.65 4.29
C SER A 195 5.81 5.99 3.33
N TYR A 196 6.35 5.28 2.35
CA TYR A 196 5.53 4.56 1.38
C TYR A 196 6.21 3.30 0.83
N GLN A 197 5.38 2.41 0.29
CA GLN A 197 5.77 1.25 -0.48
C GLN A 197 5.14 1.39 -1.85
N PHE A 198 5.96 1.37 -2.89
CA PHE A 198 5.52 1.34 -4.29
C PHE A 198 5.62 -0.10 -4.79
N VAL A 199 4.48 -0.69 -5.11
CA VAL A 199 4.38 -2.08 -5.54
C VAL A 199 3.88 -2.13 -6.99
N ARG A 200 4.59 -2.88 -7.83
CA ARG A 200 4.13 -3.25 -9.16
C ARG A 200 3.73 -4.72 -9.18
N VAL A 201 2.45 -4.97 -9.43
CA VAL A 201 1.86 -6.30 -9.58
C VAL A 201 1.71 -6.59 -11.07
N VAL A 202 2.49 -7.53 -11.59
CA VAL A 202 2.42 -7.91 -13.02
C VAL A 202 1.23 -8.83 -13.25
N LYS A 203 0.37 -8.50 -14.22
CA LYS A 203 -0.79 -9.32 -14.58
C LYS A 203 -0.34 -10.71 -15.05
N GLY A 204 -0.99 -11.75 -14.56
CA GLY A 204 -0.66 -13.17 -14.80
C GLY A 204 0.30 -13.78 -13.78
N TYR A 205 0.79 -13.03 -12.80
CA TYR A 205 1.66 -13.53 -11.73
C TYR A 205 0.99 -13.44 -10.36
N PHE A 206 1.18 -14.48 -9.55
CA PHE A 206 0.72 -14.49 -8.17
C PHE A 206 1.74 -13.78 -7.28
N THR A 207 1.34 -12.66 -6.68
CA THR A 207 2.13 -11.94 -5.68
C THR A 207 1.58 -12.15 -4.29
N SER A 208 2.46 -12.38 -3.30
CA SER A 208 2.12 -12.29 -1.87
C SER A 208 2.20 -10.85 -1.35
N ALA A 209 2.78 -9.94 -2.14
CA ALA A 209 3.11 -8.60 -1.69
C ALA A 209 1.88 -7.68 -1.66
N TYR A 210 1.54 -7.25 -0.45
CA TYR A 210 0.90 -5.97 -0.09
C TYR A 210 -0.28 -5.52 -0.95
N LEU A 211 -1.19 -6.45 -1.24
CA LEU A 211 -2.58 -6.16 -1.60
C LEU A 211 -3.54 -6.48 -0.46
N ASN A 212 -3.11 -6.38 0.80
CA ASN A 212 -4.04 -6.53 1.92
C ASN A 212 -4.78 -5.21 2.14
N PHE A 213 -5.82 -4.98 1.32
CA PHE A 213 -6.75 -3.88 1.55
C PHE A 213 -7.67 -4.18 2.73
N GLY A 214 -7.77 -5.43 3.21
CA GLY A 214 -8.70 -5.81 4.27
C GLY A 214 -10.15 -5.60 3.84
N ASN A 215 -11.02 -5.14 4.74
CA ASN A 215 -12.43 -4.94 4.41
C ASN A 215 -12.65 -3.68 3.55
N LEU A 216 -12.91 -3.91 2.27
CA LEU A 216 -13.09 -2.88 1.24
C LEU A 216 -14.27 -1.95 1.48
N THR A 217 -15.28 -2.37 2.27
CA THR A 217 -16.41 -1.51 2.64
C THR A 217 -15.99 -0.35 3.56
N GLU A 218 -14.78 -0.40 4.11
CA GLU A 218 -14.21 0.64 4.98
C GLU A 218 -13.49 1.74 4.19
N TYR A 219 -13.30 1.55 2.88
CA TYR A 219 -12.61 2.51 2.02
C TYR A 219 -13.57 3.49 1.37
N ASN A 220 -13.24 4.78 1.50
CA ASN A 220 -13.68 5.79 0.55
C ASN A 220 -12.75 5.77 -0.66
N ILE A 221 -13.30 6.07 -1.83
CA ILE A 221 -12.58 6.03 -3.11
C ILE A 221 -12.78 7.34 -3.84
N ARG A 222 -11.69 7.92 -4.36
CA ARG A 222 -11.71 9.12 -5.20
C ARG A 222 -10.84 8.91 -6.43
N GLU A 223 -11.42 9.10 -7.62
CA GLU A 223 -10.63 9.18 -8.86
C GLU A 223 -9.86 10.51 -8.91
N TYR A 224 -8.61 10.44 -9.36
CA TYR A 224 -7.76 11.59 -9.62
C TYR A 224 -7.06 11.44 -10.97
N THR A 225 -6.97 12.54 -11.74
CA THR A 225 -6.13 12.59 -12.95
C THR A 225 -4.87 13.38 -12.61
N THR A 226 -3.71 12.74 -12.71
CA THR A 226 -2.42 13.38 -12.48
C THR A 226 -2.16 14.51 -13.47
N LYS A 227 -1.22 15.40 -13.17
CA LYS A 227 -0.77 16.50 -14.04
C LYS A 227 -0.31 16.01 -15.43
N ASN A 228 0.14 14.76 -15.51
CA ASN A 228 0.58 14.12 -16.75
C ASN A 228 -0.55 13.37 -17.50
N GLY A 229 -1.78 13.40 -16.98
CA GLY A 229 -2.96 12.81 -17.63
C GLY A 229 -3.26 11.36 -17.26
N GLU A 230 -2.47 10.74 -16.38
CA GLU A 230 -2.70 9.38 -15.92
C GLU A 230 -3.79 9.36 -14.86
N LYS A 231 -4.77 8.45 -15.01
CA LYS A 231 -5.83 8.21 -14.02
C LYS A 231 -5.31 7.32 -12.89
N VAL A 232 -5.61 7.72 -11.66
CA VAL A 232 -5.32 6.96 -10.44
C VAL A 232 -6.52 7.02 -9.49
N PHE A 233 -6.55 6.12 -8.52
CA PHE A 233 -7.58 6.06 -7.48
C PHE A 233 -6.92 6.22 -6.12
N PHE A 234 -7.45 7.14 -5.34
CA PHE A 234 -7.15 7.23 -3.91
C PHE A 234 -8.13 6.35 -3.17
N ALA A 235 -7.62 5.47 -2.32
CA ALA A 235 -8.42 4.64 -1.44
C ALA A 235 -7.95 4.85 0.00
N GLY A 236 -8.87 5.20 0.90
CA GLY A 236 -8.56 5.45 2.30
C GLY A 236 -9.81 5.57 3.15
N GLY A 237 -9.67 5.38 4.46
CA GLY A 237 -10.79 5.29 5.38
C GLY A 237 -10.31 5.39 6.83
N ALA A 238 -11.27 5.65 7.73
CA ALA A 238 -10.95 5.71 9.15
C ALA A 238 -10.47 4.34 9.64
N GLY A 239 -9.20 4.25 10.03
CA GLY A 239 -8.60 2.99 10.52
C GLY A 239 -8.04 2.09 9.42
N THR A 240 -8.03 2.51 8.16
CA THR A 240 -7.38 1.80 7.06
C THR A 240 -6.05 2.45 6.69
N ASN A 241 -5.23 1.75 5.91
CA ASN A 241 -4.12 2.39 5.20
C ASN A 241 -4.67 3.27 4.06
N THR A 242 -3.84 4.19 3.59
CA THR A 242 -4.15 5.04 2.43
C THR A 242 -3.35 4.58 1.22
N TYR A 243 -4.03 4.42 0.08
CA TYR A 243 -3.43 3.90 -1.14
C TYR A 243 -3.63 4.85 -2.33
N ILE A 244 -2.65 4.84 -3.23
CA ILE A 244 -2.78 5.33 -4.61
C ILE A 244 -2.67 4.13 -5.54
N ILE A 245 -3.68 3.92 -6.37
CA ILE A 245 -3.79 2.74 -7.23
C ILE A 245 -3.90 3.19 -8.69
N ALA A 246 -3.10 2.59 -9.56
CA ALA A 246 -3.16 2.82 -11.00
C ALA A 246 -3.22 1.50 -11.75
N GLU A 247 -4.24 1.32 -12.58
CA GLU A 247 -4.29 0.22 -13.53
C GLU A 247 -3.45 0.55 -14.77
N ARG A 248 -2.58 -0.40 -15.17
CA ARG A 248 -1.79 -0.35 -16.40
C ARG A 248 -2.18 -1.50 -17.32
N GLU A 249 -1.67 -1.48 -18.54
CA GLU A 249 -1.95 -2.50 -19.55
C GLU A 249 -1.54 -3.90 -19.06
N LYS A 250 -0.35 -4.01 -18.47
CA LYS A 250 0.30 -5.27 -18.05
C LYS A 250 0.51 -5.39 -16.55
N SER A 251 0.15 -4.37 -15.78
CA SER A 251 0.32 -4.39 -14.33
C SER A 251 -0.72 -3.55 -13.59
N PHE A 252 -0.74 -3.72 -12.28
CA PHE A 252 -1.30 -2.75 -11.36
C PHE A 252 -0.16 -2.12 -10.57
N VAL A 253 -0.27 -0.82 -10.33
CA VAL A 253 0.61 -0.10 -9.40
C VAL A 253 -0.20 0.20 -8.14
N VAL A 254 0.35 -0.17 -6.99
CA VAL A 254 -0.23 0.11 -5.68
C VAL A 254 0.82 0.80 -4.83
N ILE A 255 0.51 2.03 -4.41
CA ILE A 255 1.34 2.80 -3.50
C ILE A 255 0.65 2.78 -2.16
N ASN A 256 1.20 2.04 -1.20
CA ASN A 256 0.75 2.06 0.18
C ASN A 256 1.45 3.22 0.91
N ILE A 257 0.67 4.14 1.45
CA ILE A 257 1.16 5.25 2.27
C ILE A 257 0.92 4.87 3.72
N PHE A 258 2.00 4.60 4.45
CA PHE A 258 1.94 4.04 5.80
C PHE A 258 3.08 4.54 6.69
N GLY A 259 3.02 4.14 7.95
CA GLY A 259 4.08 4.34 8.93
C GLY A 259 3.60 5.13 10.14
N ASP A 260 4.38 5.07 11.23
CA ASP A 260 4.12 5.74 12.51
C ASP A 260 3.93 7.27 12.39
N MET A 261 4.33 7.84 11.25
CA MET A 261 4.29 9.26 10.99
C MET A 261 3.19 9.68 10.00
N SER A 262 2.55 8.77 9.24
CA SER A 262 1.59 9.20 8.21
C SER A 262 0.30 9.74 8.81
N ASP A 263 0.02 11.04 8.60
CA ASP A 263 -1.24 11.70 8.97
C ASP A 263 -2.23 11.79 7.79
N ILE A 264 -1.90 11.21 6.65
CA ILE A 264 -2.74 11.18 5.45
C ILE A 264 -3.69 9.98 5.56
N THR A 265 -4.93 10.25 5.96
CA THR A 265 -5.95 9.21 6.21
C THR A 265 -7.25 9.41 5.41
N ASP A 266 -7.43 10.58 4.79
CA ASP A 266 -8.61 10.92 3.97
C ASP A 266 -8.22 11.01 2.49
N VAL A 267 -9.03 10.39 1.62
CA VAL A 267 -8.87 10.47 0.15
C VAL A 267 -9.02 11.88 -0.42
N ASN A 268 -9.56 12.82 0.35
CA ASN A 268 -9.66 14.22 -0.02
C ASN A 268 -8.45 15.07 0.40
N ASP A 269 -7.46 14.50 1.09
CA ASP A 269 -6.25 15.21 1.45
C ASP A 269 -5.45 15.62 0.20
N GLU A 270 -5.22 16.92 0.03
CA GLU A 270 -4.53 17.48 -1.15
C GLU A 270 -3.09 16.94 -1.29
N ARG A 271 -2.48 16.44 -0.21
CA ARG A 271 -1.14 15.85 -0.25
C ARG A 271 -1.10 14.53 -1.03
N LEU A 272 -2.23 13.84 -1.18
CA LEU A 272 -2.33 12.68 -2.09
C LEU A 272 -2.11 13.06 -3.54
N GLU A 273 -2.57 14.26 -3.94
CA GLU A 273 -2.33 14.78 -5.28
C GLU A 273 -0.84 15.10 -5.47
N LEU A 274 -0.17 15.67 -4.46
CA LEU A 274 1.28 15.88 -4.49
C LEU A 274 2.04 14.57 -4.67
N MET A 275 1.67 13.56 -3.89
CA MET A 275 2.27 12.23 -3.94
C MET A 275 2.03 11.56 -5.29
N ALA A 276 0.80 11.55 -5.80
CA ALA A 276 0.46 10.96 -7.10
C ALA A 276 1.22 11.63 -8.25
N ASN A 277 1.35 12.95 -8.21
CA ASN A 277 2.07 13.70 -9.25
C ASN A 277 3.58 13.50 -9.20
N ALA A 278 4.13 12.97 -8.10
CA ALA A 278 5.54 12.65 -7.99
C ALA A 278 5.92 11.33 -8.71
N PHE A 279 4.95 10.60 -9.25
CA PHE A 279 5.18 9.38 -10.01
C PHE A 279 4.72 9.50 -11.46
N ALA A 280 5.56 9.04 -12.38
CA ALA A 280 5.23 8.94 -13.80
C ALA A 280 4.68 7.54 -14.11
N PHE A 281 3.38 7.31 -13.83
CA PHE A 281 2.73 6.01 -14.06
C PHE A 281 2.82 5.52 -15.52
N ALA A 282 2.92 6.44 -16.49
CA ALA A 282 3.15 6.11 -17.91
C ALA A 282 4.46 5.35 -18.17
N ALA A 283 5.46 5.48 -17.29
CA ALA A 283 6.73 4.78 -17.39
C ALA A 283 6.63 3.29 -16.97
N ILE A 284 5.47 2.87 -16.44
CA ILE A 284 5.20 1.51 -15.99
C ILE A 284 4.12 0.88 -16.89
N PRO A 285 4.45 -0.19 -17.63
CA PRO A 285 3.50 -0.90 -18.47
C PRO A 285 2.64 -1.87 -17.67
#